data_AF-A0A7C6XTN2-F1
#
_entry.id   AF-A0A7C6XTN2-F1
#
_cell.length_a   1.000
_cell.length_b   1.000
_cell.length_c   1.000
_cell.angle_alpha   90.00
_cell.angle_beta   90.00
_cell.angle_gamma   90.00
#
_symmetry.space_group_name_H-M   'P 1'
#
loop_
_entity.id
_entity.type
_entity.pdbx_description
1 polymer ?
#
loop_
_entity_poly.entity_id
_entity_poly.type
_entity_poly.pdbx_seq_one_letter_code
_entity_poly.pdbx_strand_id
1 'polypeptide(L)'
;MPIIRTTKNGRIKLALAKQLSVLLFVFFSVILFLSSELIVYGKELIFGAPVQSLPEMALCPYNIKVYQYLIIYFCTKFVFAAVFTLICNLIICASASVIKSCLAAICLSAMSWAASLVRITSIFSPLNYISIYKMSTAKPLFSQYRPVVTGGKLYPAVHVVFIVYAIIGVLSFAVGIYLSSSRRTKIIPEKSKRKLFFKVPVFSYTSKKPRSYSMSIWICEFNKCIVLSGAFLIILAAFAINIIINITSGTGGAYSVSELIYHEYMTYYSGDNFESSLWTELKAEDVLATARELDIKKELRRAAESDFIFGKLTPEEYDDILAQCGDAEIRRNVFTRIEKYEEYLSKTKNASFVYDTGWNKVFGRDIDIPVYIAVLLLAASVFAIEHDRKTSSYGMDVILKTTKFGRGKTYISKLSVLTVCCLVVSVISEIISILFIMRHYELPLLNAAAKSLMIFSRLPPQFSIFGIFVTNELARVLSLLLFAIITAGIAEITENRPGIIISGLFILILPKLISIDVTTITSGYFIIYMIMLLIAASAALAVSKIKWNNGSGGRI
;
A
#
# COMPACT_ATOMS: atom_id res chain seq x y z
N MET A 1 15.02 5.08 30.32
CA MET A 1 15.06 6.38 31.04
C MET A 1 14.39 6.29 32.43
N PRO A 2 15.08 5.77 33.45
CA PRO A 2 14.60 5.77 34.83
C PRO A 2 14.61 7.18 35.47
N ILE A 3 15.53 8.06 35.08
CA ILE A 3 15.73 9.40 35.67
C ILE A 3 14.53 10.34 35.43
N ILE A 4 13.92 10.31 34.24
CA ILE A 4 12.77 11.18 33.95
C ILE A 4 11.59 10.84 34.86
N ARG A 5 11.41 9.57 35.23
CA ARG A 5 10.27 9.08 36.03
C ARG A 5 10.41 9.28 37.54
N THR A 6 11.60 9.67 38.01
CA THR A 6 11.84 10.07 39.41
C THR A 6 11.59 11.55 39.65
N THR A 7 11.40 12.36 38.59
CA THR A 7 11.03 13.77 38.70
C THR A 7 9.56 13.96 39.09
N LYS A 8 9.24 15.06 39.79
CA LYS A 8 7.89 15.40 40.31
C LYS A 8 6.76 15.33 39.27
N ASN A 9 7.06 15.60 38.00
CA ASN A 9 6.11 15.57 36.89
C ASN A 9 6.35 14.41 35.89
N GLY A 10 7.28 13.51 36.17
CA GLY A 10 7.79 12.52 35.21
C GLY A 10 6.89 11.31 34.91
N ARG A 11 5.78 11.14 35.64
CA ARG A 11 4.88 9.96 35.52
C ARG A 11 3.60 10.31 34.77
N ILE A 12 2.54 10.67 35.48
CA ILE A 12 1.20 10.89 34.88
C ILE A 12 1.18 12.18 34.04
N LYS A 13 1.72 13.29 34.56
CA LYS A 13 1.75 14.58 33.84
C LYS A 13 2.52 14.50 32.52
N LEU A 14 3.67 13.83 32.51
CA LEU A 14 4.43 13.59 31.28
C LEU A 14 3.68 12.67 30.30
N ALA A 15 3.01 11.62 30.80
CA ALA A 15 2.22 10.73 29.94
C ALA A 15 1.04 11.47 29.29
N LEU A 16 0.34 12.31 30.04
CA LEU A 16 -0.72 13.20 29.55
C LEU A 16 -0.20 14.17 28.50
N ALA A 17 0.90 14.88 28.79
CA ALA A 17 1.50 15.82 27.85
C ALA A 17 1.89 15.15 26.53
N LYS A 18 2.40 13.91 26.59
CA LYS A 18 2.73 13.13 25.39
C LYS A 18 1.49 12.78 24.57
N GLN A 19 0.45 12.25 25.20
CA GLN A 19 -0.77 11.91 24.47
C GLN A 19 -1.45 13.15 23.86
N LEU A 20 -1.49 14.26 24.60
CA LEU A 20 -2.00 15.54 24.08
C LEU A 20 -1.17 16.06 22.91
N SER A 21 0.17 15.93 22.98
CA SER A 21 1.04 16.34 21.87
C SER A 21 0.77 15.54 20.60
N VAL A 22 0.47 14.24 20.71
CA VAL A 22 0.09 13.42 19.55
C VAL A 22 -1.27 13.84 19.00
N LEU A 23 -2.26 14.10 19.85
CA LEU A 23 -3.58 14.58 19.41
C LEU A 23 -3.50 15.94 18.70
N LEU A 24 -2.67 16.86 19.21
CA LEU A 24 -2.41 18.14 18.55
C LEU A 24 -1.75 17.95 17.18
N PHE A 25 -0.75 17.08 17.09
CA PHE A 25 -0.11 16.76 15.81
C PHE A 25 -1.12 16.22 14.79
N VAL A 26 -2.04 15.36 15.24
CA VAL A 26 -3.11 14.80 14.40
C VAL A 26 -4.07 15.89 13.95
N PHE A 27 -4.46 16.80 14.85
CA PHE A 27 -5.29 17.95 14.52
C PHE A 27 -4.68 18.79 13.39
N PHE A 28 -3.41 19.18 13.53
CA PHE A 28 -2.71 19.95 12.50
C PHE A 28 -2.53 19.16 11.19
N SER A 29 -2.26 17.86 11.28
CA SER A 29 -2.15 17.01 10.09
C SER A 29 -3.46 16.97 9.30
N VAL A 30 -4.59 16.77 9.97
CA VAL A 30 -5.92 16.75 9.32
C VAL A 30 -6.25 18.12 8.71
N ILE A 31 -5.91 19.23 9.38
CA ILE A 31 -6.07 20.58 8.81
C ILE A 31 -5.25 20.72 7.55
N LEU A 32 -3.98 20.32 7.56
CA LEU A 32 -3.08 20.44 6.42
C LEU A 32 -3.66 19.67 5.22
N PHE A 33 -4.09 18.42 5.41
CA PHE A 33 -4.69 17.62 4.34
C PHE A 33 -6.01 18.20 3.83
N LEU A 34 -6.88 18.69 4.70
CA LEU A 34 -8.12 19.32 4.26
C LEU A 34 -7.85 20.62 3.49
N SER A 35 -6.88 21.41 3.95
CA SER A 35 -6.50 22.66 3.27
C SER A 35 -5.95 22.41 1.87
N SER A 36 -5.18 21.33 1.67
CA SER A 36 -4.71 20.97 0.34
C SER A 36 -5.83 20.46 -0.57
N GLU A 37 -6.78 19.65 -0.05
CA GLU A 37 -8.00 19.26 -0.77
C GLU A 37 -8.81 20.51 -1.22
N LEU A 38 -8.95 21.50 -0.34
CA LEU A 38 -9.70 22.74 -0.63
C LEU A 38 -8.96 23.69 -1.59
N ILE A 39 -7.63 23.78 -1.56
CA ILE A 39 -6.88 24.62 -2.51
C ILE A 39 -7.05 24.10 -3.94
N VAL A 40 -7.06 22.77 -4.09
CA VAL A 40 -7.15 22.11 -5.40
C VAL A 40 -8.58 22.18 -5.95
N TYR A 41 -9.58 21.78 -5.18
CA TYR A 41 -10.97 21.62 -5.67
C TYR A 41 -11.92 22.73 -5.22
N GLY A 42 -11.53 23.56 -4.25
CA GLY A 42 -12.42 24.54 -3.63
C GLY A 42 -12.92 25.64 -4.57
N LYS A 43 -12.26 25.86 -5.71
CA LYS A 43 -12.70 26.84 -6.73
C LYS A 43 -13.99 26.41 -7.46
N GLU A 44 -14.26 25.11 -7.54
CA GLU A 44 -15.45 24.56 -8.20
C GLU A 44 -16.65 24.43 -7.25
N LEU A 45 -16.45 24.68 -5.95
CA LEU A 45 -17.45 24.49 -4.90
C LEU A 45 -18.21 25.78 -4.58
N ILE A 46 -19.53 25.74 -4.76
CA ILE A 46 -20.44 26.78 -4.27
C ILE A 46 -20.74 26.50 -2.79
N PHE A 47 -20.01 27.13 -1.88
CA PHE A 47 -20.09 26.87 -0.43
C PHE A 47 -21.50 27.03 0.17
N GLY A 48 -22.33 27.93 -0.39
CA GLY A 48 -23.68 28.20 0.09
C GLY A 48 -24.76 27.24 -0.39
N ALA A 49 -24.45 26.37 -1.37
CA ALA A 49 -25.39 25.43 -1.95
C ALA A 49 -25.78 24.31 -0.96
N PRO A 50 -26.97 23.69 -1.11
CA PRO A 50 -27.31 22.46 -0.39
C PRO A 50 -26.35 21.34 -0.80
N VAL A 51 -25.93 20.52 0.16
CA VAL A 51 -24.97 19.41 -0.09
C VAL A 51 -25.49 18.40 -1.12
N GLN A 52 -26.81 18.27 -1.23
CA GLN A 52 -27.49 17.42 -2.20
C GLN A 52 -27.24 17.82 -3.66
N SER A 53 -26.74 19.02 -3.94
CA SER A 53 -26.36 19.42 -5.30
C SER A 53 -25.12 18.69 -5.82
N LEU A 54 -24.36 18.04 -4.94
CA LEU A 54 -23.19 17.23 -5.31
C LEU A 54 -23.63 15.81 -5.71
N PRO A 55 -23.18 15.27 -6.87
CA PRO A 55 -23.64 13.96 -7.37
C PRO A 55 -23.50 12.83 -6.36
N GLU A 56 -22.41 12.83 -5.60
CA GLU A 56 -22.11 11.79 -4.61
C GLU A 56 -22.85 11.94 -3.27
N MET A 57 -23.52 13.08 -3.07
CA MET A 57 -24.27 13.42 -1.85
C MET A 57 -25.75 13.67 -2.13
N ALA A 58 -26.23 13.37 -3.33
CA ALA A 58 -27.63 13.54 -3.73
C ALA A 58 -28.60 12.80 -2.78
N LEU A 59 -28.18 11.68 -2.20
CA LEU A 59 -28.95 10.87 -1.25
C LEU A 59 -28.69 11.22 0.23
N CYS A 60 -28.04 12.36 0.51
CA CYS A 60 -27.77 12.80 1.87
C CYS A 60 -29.09 13.11 2.61
N PRO A 61 -29.39 12.44 3.74
CA PRO A 61 -30.66 12.60 4.45
C PRO A 61 -30.71 13.89 5.29
N TYR A 62 -29.60 14.63 5.42
CA TYR A 62 -29.49 15.81 6.28
C TYR A 62 -29.61 17.09 5.46
N ASN A 63 -30.44 18.04 5.94
CA ASN A 63 -30.56 19.36 5.33
C ASN A 63 -29.40 20.26 5.78
N ILE A 64 -28.26 20.17 5.08
CA ILE A 64 -27.02 20.88 5.41
C ILE A 64 -26.43 21.57 4.16
N LYS A 65 -25.81 22.72 4.37
CA LYS A 65 -25.07 23.47 3.33
C LYS A 65 -23.65 22.93 3.15
N VAL A 66 -23.03 23.16 1.99
CA VAL A 66 -21.70 22.64 1.66
C VAL A 66 -20.64 23.03 2.70
N TYR A 67 -20.63 24.29 3.16
CA TYR A 67 -19.68 24.71 4.20
C TYR A 67 -19.92 24.01 5.56
N GLN A 68 -21.19 23.72 5.92
CA GLN A 68 -21.51 23.01 7.15
C GLN A 68 -21.03 21.56 7.08
N TYR A 69 -21.20 20.92 5.92
CA TYR A 69 -20.67 19.59 5.68
C TYR A 69 -19.15 19.55 5.76
N LEU A 70 -18.43 20.54 5.24
CA LEU A 70 -16.96 20.61 5.36
C LEU A 70 -16.50 20.64 6.83
N ILE A 71 -17.19 21.39 7.69
CA ILE A 71 -16.89 21.43 9.13
C ILE A 71 -17.17 20.07 9.78
N ILE A 72 -18.34 19.48 9.50
CA ILE A 72 -18.71 18.15 10.03
C ILE A 72 -17.71 17.09 9.55
N TYR A 73 -17.34 17.13 8.28
CA TYR A 73 -16.36 16.25 7.65
C TYR A 73 -14.99 16.38 8.32
N PHE A 74 -14.53 17.59 8.58
CA PHE A 74 -13.31 17.86 9.33
C PHE A 74 -13.34 17.24 10.74
N CYS A 75 -14.38 17.56 11.52
CA CYS A 75 -14.53 17.03 12.87
C CYS A 75 -14.58 15.50 12.88
N THR A 76 -15.29 14.91 11.92
CA THR A 76 -15.41 13.45 11.77
C THR A 76 -14.06 12.81 11.43
N LYS A 77 -13.33 13.36 10.44
CA LYS A 77 -11.97 12.91 10.10
C LYS A 77 -11.02 13.03 11.29
N PHE A 78 -11.08 14.13 12.05
CA PHE A 78 -10.25 14.31 13.24
C PHE A 78 -10.55 13.27 14.32
N VAL A 79 -11.83 13.02 14.65
CA VAL A 79 -12.21 12.03 15.66
C VAL A 79 -11.70 10.64 15.29
N PHE A 80 -11.91 10.21 14.05
CA PHE A 80 -11.47 8.88 13.60
C PHE A 80 -9.94 8.78 13.52
N ALA A 81 -9.26 9.85 13.07
CA ALA A 81 -7.80 9.94 13.12
C ALA A 81 -7.28 9.79 14.54
N ALA A 82 -7.82 10.58 15.46
CA ALA A 82 -7.43 10.62 16.85
C ALA A 82 -7.57 9.24 17.50
N VAL A 83 -8.72 8.58 17.35
CA VAL A 83 -8.94 7.25 17.92
C VAL A 83 -7.93 6.24 17.37
N PHE A 84 -7.70 6.22 16.05
CA PHE A 84 -6.71 5.31 15.45
C PHE A 84 -5.29 5.60 15.96
N THR A 85 -4.91 6.87 16.11
CA THR A 85 -3.58 7.24 16.66
C THR A 85 -3.42 6.79 18.11
N LEU A 86 -4.48 6.87 18.91
CA LEU A 86 -4.48 6.43 20.30
C LEU A 86 -4.35 4.92 20.41
N ILE A 87 -4.98 4.16 19.53
CA ILE A 87 -4.82 2.69 19.45
C ILE A 87 -3.37 2.34 19.07
N CYS A 88 -2.80 2.99 18.05
CA CYS A 88 -1.39 2.80 17.67
C CYS A 88 -0.43 3.15 18.81
N ASN A 89 -0.66 4.26 19.51
CA ASN A 89 0.11 4.65 20.68
C ASN A 89 -0.01 3.63 21.82
N LEU A 90 -1.20 3.07 22.03
CA LEU A 90 -1.43 2.01 23.02
C LEU A 90 -0.64 0.75 22.68
N ILE A 91 -0.62 0.33 21.41
CA ILE A 91 0.18 -0.80 20.92
C ILE A 91 1.67 -0.54 21.15
N ILE A 92 2.15 0.67 20.84
CA ILE A 92 3.54 1.06 21.09
C ILE A 92 3.85 1.01 22.59
N CYS A 93 2.99 1.58 23.42
CA CYS A 93 3.11 1.58 24.88
C CYS A 93 2.99 0.18 25.49
N ALA A 94 2.31 -0.77 24.84
CA ALA A 94 2.18 -2.16 25.25
C ALA A 94 3.36 -3.03 24.79
N SER A 95 4.00 -2.67 23.67
CA SER A 95 5.15 -3.39 23.12
C SER A 95 6.47 -3.00 23.81
N ALA A 96 7.44 -3.91 23.82
CA ALA A 96 8.81 -3.64 24.29
C ALA A 96 9.76 -3.26 23.14
N SER A 97 9.38 -3.58 21.89
CA SER A 97 10.16 -3.29 20.70
C SER A 97 9.30 -2.58 19.66
N VAL A 98 9.93 -1.63 18.95
CA VAL A 98 9.31 -0.85 17.86
C VAL A 98 8.82 -1.76 16.74
N ILE A 99 9.54 -2.84 16.46
CA ILE A 99 9.21 -3.76 15.35
C ILE A 99 7.94 -4.56 15.65
N LYS A 100 7.76 -5.02 16.90
CA LYS A 100 6.52 -5.70 17.30
C LYS A 100 5.31 -4.77 17.28
N SER A 101 5.49 -3.49 17.64
CA SER A 101 4.41 -2.50 17.55
C SER A 101 4.07 -2.13 16.12
N CYS A 102 5.06 -1.96 15.24
CA CYS A 102 4.80 -1.76 13.81
C CYS A 102 4.05 -2.95 13.22
N LEU A 103 4.48 -4.19 13.50
CA LEU A 103 3.81 -5.38 13.00
C LEU A 103 2.36 -5.49 13.51
N ALA A 104 2.14 -5.21 14.80
CA ALA A 104 0.80 -5.18 15.37
C ALA A 104 -0.09 -4.06 14.77
N ALA A 105 0.48 -2.89 14.46
CA ALA A 105 -0.24 -1.81 13.79
C ALA A 105 -0.60 -2.19 12.33
N ILE A 106 0.31 -2.86 11.61
CA ILE A 106 0.05 -3.42 10.28
C ILE A 106 -1.08 -4.45 10.35
N CYS A 107 -1.02 -5.40 11.27
CA CYS A 107 -2.09 -6.38 11.46
C CYS A 107 -3.44 -5.72 11.77
N LEU A 108 -3.46 -4.67 12.60
CA LEU A 108 -4.68 -3.92 12.90
C LEU A 108 -5.23 -3.20 11.67
N SER A 109 -4.35 -2.62 10.84
CA SER A 109 -4.76 -2.01 9.58
C SER A 109 -5.30 -3.02 8.56
N ALA A 110 -4.66 -4.20 8.45
CA ALA A 110 -5.11 -5.28 7.59
C ALA A 110 -6.46 -5.85 8.06
N MET A 111 -6.64 -6.03 9.37
CA MET A 111 -7.91 -6.44 9.97
C MET A 111 -9.02 -5.42 9.69
N SER A 112 -8.71 -4.13 9.81
CA SER A 112 -9.64 -3.04 9.49
C SER A 112 -10.04 -3.03 8.01
N TRP A 113 -9.09 -3.27 7.10
CA TRP A 113 -9.38 -3.41 5.68
C TRP A 113 -10.23 -4.66 5.39
N ALA A 114 -9.91 -5.81 5.98
CA ALA A 114 -10.73 -7.02 5.84
C ALA A 114 -12.16 -6.81 6.36
N ALA A 115 -12.33 -6.16 7.52
CA ALA A 115 -13.64 -5.79 8.06
C ALA A 115 -14.42 -4.87 7.11
N SER A 116 -13.73 -4.05 6.31
CA SER A 116 -14.37 -3.21 5.31
C SER A 116 -14.98 -4.00 4.14
N LEU A 117 -14.50 -5.22 3.86
CA LEU A 117 -15.03 -6.05 2.77
C LEU A 117 -16.34 -6.77 3.13
N VAL A 118 -16.70 -6.80 4.42
CA VAL A 118 -17.91 -7.46 4.90
C VAL A 118 -19.16 -6.81 4.29
N ARG A 119 -20.07 -7.58 3.71
CA ARG A 119 -21.31 -7.06 3.09
C ARG A 119 -22.23 -6.43 4.13
N ILE A 120 -22.87 -5.31 3.76
CA ILE A 120 -23.80 -4.57 4.64
C ILE A 120 -25.04 -5.41 4.98
N THR A 121 -25.40 -6.37 4.13
CA THR A 121 -26.54 -7.29 4.33
C THR A 121 -26.24 -8.45 5.28
N SER A 122 -24.99 -8.63 5.71
CA SER A 122 -24.61 -9.73 6.59
C SER A 122 -24.89 -9.41 8.07
N ILE A 123 -24.98 -10.45 8.91
CA ILE A 123 -25.10 -10.33 10.37
C ILE A 123 -23.92 -9.53 10.96
N PHE A 124 -22.76 -9.61 10.31
CA PHE A 124 -21.54 -8.89 10.68
C PHE A 124 -21.48 -7.45 10.14
N SER A 125 -22.61 -6.89 9.69
CA SER A 125 -22.69 -5.50 9.21
C SER A 125 -22.11 -4.45 10.18
N PRO A 126 -22.17 -4.58 11.52
CA PRO A 126 -21.53 -3.62 12.42
C PRO A 126 -20.01 -3.53 12.21
N LEU A 127 -19.32 -4.62 11.84
CA LEU A 127 -17.87 -4.61 11.60
C LEU A 127 -17.49 -3.74 10.40
N ASN A 128 -18.33 -3.69 9.38
CA ASN A 128 -18.15 -2.81 8.23
C ASN A 128 -18.20 -1.33 8.67
N TYR A 129 -19.14 -0.97 9.55
CA TYR A 129 -19.29 0.40 10.07
C TYR A 129 -18.21 0.79 11.09
N ILE A 130 -17.67 -0.16 11.86
CA ILE A 130 -16.61 0.08 12.84
C ILE A 130 -15.22 0.08 12.17
N SER A 131 -15.11 -0.35 10.92
CA SER A 131 -13.81 -0.41 10.23
C SER A 131 -13.18 0.98 10.07
N ILE A 132 -11.98 1.13 10.63
CA ILE A 132 -11.18 2.38 10.57
C ILE A 132 -10.88 2.75 9.12
N TYR A 133 -10.71 1.76 8.23
CA TYR A 133 -10.46 1.97 6.81
C TYR A 133 -11.59 2.76 6.14
N LYS A 134 -12.85 2.31 6.28
CA LYS A 134 -14.00 3.02 5.69
C LYS A 134 -14.24 4.36 6.36
N MET A 135 -14.14 4.40 7.68
CA MET A 135 -14.39 5.62 8.45
C MET A 135 -13.35 6.72 8.18
N SER A 136 -12.13 6.38 7.75
CA SER A 136 -11.13 7.36 7.32
C SER A 136 -11.60 8.26 6.18
N THR A 137 -12.52 7.78 5.34
CA THR A 137 -13.11 8.59 4.26
C THR A 137 -14.29 9.43 4.71
N ALA A 138 -14.92 9.11 5.86
CA ALA A 138 -16.11 9.72 6.47
C ALA A 138 -17.38 9.84 5.58
N LYS A 139 -17.24 9.86 4.26
CA LYS A 139 -18.27 9.93 3.22
C LYS A 139 -19.41 8.93 3.39
N PRO A 140 -19.16 7.62 3.67
CA PRO A 140 -20.24 6.63 3.72
C PRO A 140 -21.25 6.86 4.85
N LEU A 141 -20.92 7.68 5.85
CA LEU A 141 -21.80 8.03 6.96
C LEU A 141 -22.86 9.07 6.57
N PHE A 142 -22.55 9.94 5.61
CA PHE A 142 -23.37 11.08 5.27
C PHE A 142 -23.96 11.00 3.86
N SER A 143 -23.34 10.25 2.93
CA SER A 143 -23.78 10.18 1.54
C SER A 143 -25.16 9.54 1.36
N GLN A 144 -25.54 8.61 2.23
CA GLN A 144 -26.81 7.89 2.18
C GLN A 144 -27.23 7.49 3.59
N TYR A 145 -28.54 7.44 3.84
CA TYR A 145 -29.05 6.86 5.08
C TYR A 145 -28.69 5.37 5.18
N ARG A 146 -27.94 5.00 6.24
CA ARG A 146 -27.54 3.62 6.52
C ARG A 146 -28.00 3.22 7.92
N PRO A 147 -28.92 2.25 8.05
CA PRO A 147 -29.34 1.77 9.35
C PRO A 147 -28.41 0.66 9.88
N VAL A 148 -28.27 0.60 11.20
CA VAL A 148 -27.68 -0.53 11.93
C VAL A 148 -28.79 -1.21 12.71
N VAL A 149 -28.91 -2.53 12.54
CA VAL A 149 -29.90 -3.35 13.25
C VAL A 149 -29.27 -3.82 14.56
N THR A 150 -29.78 -3.32 15.69
CA THR A 150 -29.36 -3.77 17.03
C THR A 150 -30.59 -4.05 17.88
N GLY A 151 -30.76 -5.28 18.35
CA GLY A 151 -31.88 -5.65 19.23
C GLY A 151 -33.27 -5.50 18.59
N GLY A 152 -33.38 -5.73 17.28
CA GLY A 152 -34.65 -5.65 16.54
C GLY A 152 -35.14 -4.23 16.22
N LYS A 153 -34.38 -3.18 16.57
CA LYS A 153 -34.65 -1.78 16.22
C LYS A 153 -33.60 -1.24 15.24
N LEU A 154 -34.03 -0.32 14.37
CA LEU A 154 -33.20 0.35 13.38
C LEU A 154 -32.67 1.66 13.96
N TYR A 155 -31.35 1.79 14.07
CA TYR A 155 -30.68 3.01 14.50
C TYR A 155 -29.86 3.60 13.35
N PRO A 156 -29.81 4.94 13.18
CA PRO A 156 -28.92 5.56 12.21
C PRO A 156 -27.46 5.23 12.51
N ALA A 157 -26.71 4.76 11.50
CA ALA A 157 -25.32 4.35 11.68
C ALA A 157 -24.42 5.44 12.28
N VAL A 158 -24.70 6.71 11.96
CA VAL A 158 -23.93 7.87 12.44
C VAL A 158 -23.81 7.85 13.97
N HIS A 159 -24.93 7.75 14.68
CA HIS A 159 -24.92 7.78 16.15
C HIS A 159 -24.18 6.58 16.75
N VAL A 160 -24.44 5.38 16.22
CA VAL A 160 -23.81 4.14 16.70
C VAL A 160 -22.30 4.20 16.53
N VAL A 161 -21.82 4.63 15.36
CA VAL A 161 -20.38 4.74 15.07
C VAL A 161 -19.71 5.75 15.99
N PHE A 162 -20.27 6.95 16.16
CA PHE A 162 -19.68 7.95 17.06
C PHE A 162 -19.62 7.47 18.52
N ILE A 163 -20.65 6.79 19.02
CA ILE A 163 -20.64 6.22 20.38
C ILE A 163 -19.54 5.17 20.52
N VAL A 164 -19.44 4.24 19.57
CA VAL A 164 -18.41 3.17 19.61
C VAL A 164 -17.01 3.77 19.56
N TYR A 165 -16.74 4.72 18.66
CA TYR A 165 -15.44 5.38 18.56
C TYR A 165 -15.11 6.23 19.80
N ALA A 166 -16.10 6.89 20.41
CA ALA A 166 -15.91 7.61 21.67
C ALA A 166 -15.49 6.66 22.80
N ILE A 167 -16.15 5.51 22.95
CA ILE A 167 -15.80 4.49 23.94
C ILE A 167 -14.37 3.98 23.70
N ILE A 168 -14.04 3.60 22.47
CA ILE A 168 -12.71 3.10 22.10
C ILE A 168 -11.64 4.17 22.34
N GLY A 169 -11.93 5.42 22.00
CA GLY A 169 -11.03 6.56 22.20
C GLY A 169 -10.72 6.81 23.67
N VAL A 170 -11.75 6.89 24.52
CA VAL A 170 -11.60 7.08 25.97
C VAL A 170 -10.83 5.93 26.61
N LEU A 171 -11.17 4.68 26.27
CA LEU A 171 -10.45 3.50 26.76
C LEU A 171 -8.99 3.52 26.33
N SER A 172 -8.70 3.80 25.05
CA SER A 172 -7.34 3.83 24.52
C SER A 172 -6.50 4.95 25.17
N PHE A 173 -7.11 6.11 25.40
CA PHE A 173 -6.48 7.24 26.09
C PHE A 173 -6.14 6.85 27.54
N ALA A 174 -7.13 6.39 28.32
CA ALA A 174 -6.96 6.02 29.72
C ALA A 174 -5.95 4.88 29.93
N VAL A 175 -6.07 3.79 29.16
CA VAL A 175 -5.15 2.65 29.22
C VAL A 175 -3.75 3.07 28.76
N GLY A 176 -3.62 3.93 27.76
CA GLY A 176 -2.33 4.46 27.32
C GLY A 176 -1.61 5.27 28.41
N ILE A 177 -2.33 6.06 29.20
CA ILE A 177 -1.77 6.78 30.37
C ILE A 177 -1.33 5.80 31.42
N TYR A 178 -2.19 4.83 31.74
CA TYR A 178 -1.92 3.82 32.74
C TYR A 178 -0.66 3.01 32.38
N LEU A 179 -0.55 2.49 31.16
CA LEU A 179 0.64 1.73 30.71
C LEU A 179 1.91 2.59 30.69
N SER A 180 1.80 3.84 30.24
CA SER A 180 2.93 4.78 30.17
C SER A 180 3.46 5.17 31.55
N SER A 181 2.56 5.28 32.54
CA SER A 181 2.88 5.68 33.91
C SER A 181 3.23 4.49 34.82
N SER A 182 2.60 3.32 34.62
CA SER A 182 2.70 2.14 35.50
C SER A 182 3.85 1.19 35.16
N ARG A 183 4.50 1.30 34.00
CA ARG A 183 5.68 0.47 33.69
C ARG A 183 6.80 0.75 34.69
N ARG A 184 6.91 -0.06 35.74
CA ARG A 184 8.14 -0.15 36.56
C ARG A 184 9.25 -0.59 35.61
N THR A 185 10.27 0.24 35.43
CA THR A 185 11.52 -0.22 34.83
C THR A 185 12.07 -1.28 35.78
N LYS A 186 11.81 -2.56 35.51
CA LYS A 186 12.60 -3.62 36.12
C LYS A 186 14.02 -3.38 35.62
N ILE A 187 14.89 -2.89 36.50
CA ILE A 187 16.35 -2.85 36.33
C ILE A 187 16.93 -4.28 36.48
N ILE A 188 16.06 -5.29 36.58
CA ILE A 188 16.44 -6.68 36.76
C ILE A 188 16.73 -7.26 35.36
N PRO A 189 17.90 -7.89 35.14
CA PRO A 189 18.20 -8.57 33.89
C PRO A 189 17.10 -9.58 33.60
N GLU A 190 16.59 -9.54 32.37
CA GLU A 190 15.52 -10.40 31.89
C GLU A 190 15.99 -11.86 31.89
N LYS A 191 15.86 -12.56 33.03
CA LYS A 191 15.74 -14.02 33.02
C LYS A 191 14.38 -14.32 32.37
N SER A 192 14.40 -14.38 31.05
CA SER A 192 13.30 -14.72 30.17
C SER A 192 12.67 -16.05 30.62
N LYS A 193 11.62 -15.98 31.44
CA LYS A 193 10.68 -17.10 31.62
C LYS A 193 9.82 -17.18 30.36
N ARG A 194 10.34 -17.83 29.31
CA ARG A 194 9.55 -18.28 28.16
C ARG A 194 8.59 -19.35 28.66
N LYS A 195 7.36 -18.98 28.99
CA LYS A 195 6.23 -19.91 28.92
C LYS A 195 5.82 -19.97 27.46
N LEU A 196 6.24 -21.02 26.74
CA LEU A 196 5.80 -21.30 25.38
C LEU A 196 5.28 -22.74 25.35
N PHE A 197 4.04 -22.89 24.88
CA PHE A 197 3.26 -24.12 24.75
C PHE A 197 3.82 -25.14 23.73
N PHE A 198 5.06 -24.98 23.31
CA PHE A 198 5.82 -25.97 22.54
C PHE A 198 7.16 -26.18 23.24
N LYS A 199 7.35 -27.38 23.80
CA LYS A 199 8.62 -27.84 24.35
C LYS A 199 9.62 -28.03 23.20
N VAL A 200 10.20 -26.94 22.73
CA VAL A 200 11.52 -26.99 22.09
C VAL A 200 12.52 -27.19 23.23
N PRO A 201 13.41 -28.20 23.19
CA PRO A 201 14.37 -28.43 24.25
C PRO A 201 15.21 -27.16 24.46
N VAL A 202 15.04 -26.54 25.62
CA VAL A 202 15.81 -25.38 26.04
C VAL A 202 17.21 -25.88 26.36
N PHE A 203 18.17 -25.55 25.51
CA PHE A 203 19.58 -25.75 25.81
C PHE A 203 19.89 -24.99 27.10
N SER A 204 20.12 -25.73 28.20
CA SER A 204 20.53 -25.14 29.46
C SER A 204 21.84 -24.41 29.22
N TYR A 205 21.84 -23.08 29.41
CA TYR A 205 23.08 -22.31 29.52
C TYR A 205 23.74 -22.66 30.87
N THR A 206 24.32 -23.87 30.94
CA THR A 206 25.46 -24.08 31.83
C THR A 206 26.52 -23.09 31.39
N SER A 207 27.05 -22.32 32.33
CA SER A 207 28.20 -21.43 32.17
C SER A 207 29.40 -22.21 31.61
N LYS A 208 29.41 -22.44 30.29
CA LYS A 208 30.58 -22.86 29.54
C LYS A 208 31.29 -21.55 29.20
N LYS A 209 32.59 -21.48 29.48
CA LYS A 209 33.47 -20.37 29.05
C LYS A 209 33.07 -19.92 27.65
N PRO A 210 32.87 -18.61 27.39
CA PRO A 210 32.47 -18.15 26.07
C PRO A 210 33.54 -18.61 25.08
N ARG A 211 33.19 -19.60 24.24
CA ARG A 211 34.01 -19.93 23.09
C ARG A 211 33.96 -18.70 22.19
N SER A 212 35.06 -17.95 22.15
CA SER A 212 35.21 -16.80 21.26
C SER A 212 35.34 -17.34 19.84
N TYR A 213 34.21 -17.59 19.18
CA TYR A 213 34.20 -17.83 17.75
C TYR A 213 34.49 -16.50 17.06
N SER A 214 35.61 -16.44 16.33
CA SER A 214 35.93 -15.35 15.41
C SER A 214 34.96 -15.40 14.23
N MET A 215 33.74 -14.89 14.42
CA MET A 215 32.80 -14.71 13.33
C MET A 215 33.28 -13.55 12.46
N SER A 216 33.11 -13.67 11.14
CA SER A 216 33.37 -12.53 10.25
C SER A 216 32.42 -11.37 10.59
N ILE A 217 32.90 -10.14 10.42
CA ILE A 217 32.11 -8.92 10.67
C ILE A 217 30.80 -8.97 9.86
N TRP A 218 30.90 -9.52 8.64
CA TRP A 218 29.77 -9.70 7.73
C TRP A 218 28.67 -10.60 8.31
N ILE A 219 29.01 -11.77 8.86
CA ILE A 219 28.02 -12.68 9.44
C ILE A 219 27.39 -12.06 10.72
N CYS A 220 28.18 -11.31 11.50
CA CYS A 220 27.66 -10.58 12.66
C CYS A 220 26.64 -9.52 12.25
N GLU A 221 26.95 -8.69 11.25
CA GLU A 221 26.01 -7.68 10.74
C GLU A 221 24.79 -8.32 10.08
N PHE A 222 24.95 -9.43 9.35
CA PHE A 222 23.84 -10.19 8.77
C PHE A 222 22.89 -10.74 9.84
N ASN A 223 23.44 -11.41 10.87
CA ASN A 223 22.65 -11.95 11.97
C ASN A 223 21.95 -10.84 12.77
N LYS A 224 22.64 -9.70 12.95
CA LYS A 224 22.07 -8.51 13.59
C LYS A 224 20.91 -7.93 12.77
N CYS A 225 21.09 -7.82 11.46
CA CYS A 225 20.11 -7.31 10.50
C CYS A 225 18.88 -8.21 10.43
N ILE A 226 19.02 -9.52 10.22
CA ILE A 226 17.91 -10.42 9.95
C ILE A 226 17.25 -10.94 11.24
N VAL A 227 18.04 -11.45 12.19
CA VAL A 227 17.53 -12.22 13.34
C VAL A 227 17.30 -11.33 14.55
N LEU A 228 18.28 -10.53 14.97
CA LEU A 228 18.14 -9.69 16.17
C LEU A 228 17.15 -8.55 15.98
N SER A 229 17.13 -7.93 14.82
CA SER A 229 16.12 -6.92 14.51
C SER A 229 14.74 -7.57 14.31
N GLY A 230 14.68 -8.84 13.87
CA GLY A 230 13.44 -9.49 13.46
C GLY A 230 12.95 -9.04 12.07
N ALA A 231 13.84 -8.50 11.24
CA ALA A 231 13.49 -8.04 9.90
C ALA A 231 12.99 -9.16 8.98
N PHE A 232 13.36 -10.42 9.23
CA PHE A 232 12.76 -11.55 8.51
C PHE A 232 11.22 -11.56 8.59
N LEU A 233 10.64 -11.19 9.74
CA LEU A 233 9.19 -11.10 9.89
C LEU A 233 8.59 -9.95 9.08
N ILE A 234 9.33 -8.84 8.95
CA ILE A 234 8.92 -7.69 8.13
C ILE A 234 8.92 -8.07 6.65
N ILE A 235 9.98 -8.74 6.18
CA ILE A 235 10.09 -9.21 4.80
C ILE A 235 8.96 -10.20 4.49
N LEU A 236 8.72 -11.18 5.37
CA LEU A 236 7.66 -12.17 5.20
C LEU A 236 6.27 -11.52 5.16
N ALA A 237 6.01 -10.55 6.05
CA ALA A 237 4.77 -9.79 6.04
C ALA A 237 4.63 -8.97 4.75
N ALA A 238 5.71 -8.35 4.25
CA ALA A 238 5.70 -7.59 3.01
C ALA A 238 5.36 -8.46 1.80
N PHE A 239 5.94 -9.67 1.69
CA PHE A 239 5.59 -10.61 0.64
C PHE A 239 4.14 -11.11 0.75
N ALA A 240 3.68 -11.44 1.96
CA ALA A 240 2.28 -11.84 2.16
C ALA A 240 1.31 -10.73 1.73
N ILE A 241 1.59 -9.48 2.09
CA ILE A 241 0.78 -8.32 1.67
C ILE A 241 0.87 -8.14 0.15
N ASN A 242 2.05 -8.26 -0.45
CA ASN A 242 2.22 -8.13 -1.88
C ASN A 242 1.41 -9.20 -2.64
N ILE A 243 1.43 -10.45 -2.17
CA ILE A 243 0.60 -11.54 -2.72
C ILE A 243 -0.89 -11.20 -2.61
N ILE A 244 -1.37 -10.72 -1.46
CA ILE A 244 -2.77 -10.33 -1.26
C ILE A 244 -3.18 -9.20 -2.21
N ILE A 245 -2.33 -8.18 -2.37
CA ILE A 245 -2.58 -7.05 -3.29
C ILE A 245 -2.70 -7.56 -4.73
N ASN A 246 -1.78 -8.43 -5.15
CA ASN A 246 -1.81 -9.03 -6.49
C ASN A 246 -3.09 -9.85 -6.70
N ILE A 247 -3.47 -10.73 -5.77
CA ILE A 247 -4.72 -11.52 -5.86
C ILE A 247 -5.96 -10.62 -5.96
N THR A 248 -6.02 -9.57 -5.15
CA THR A 248 -7.17 -8.67 -5.12
C THR A 248 -7.26 -7.85 -6.41
N SER A 249 -6.12 -7.46 -6.98
CA SER A 249 -6.04 -6.66 -8.21
C SER A 249 -6.22 -7.48 -9.49
N GLY A 250 -5.84 -8.77 -9.48
CA GLY A 250 -5.76 -9.61 -10.69
C GLY A 250 -7.02 -10.39 -11.05
N THR A 251 -7.92 -10.62 -10.10
CA THR A 251 -9.08 -11.51 -10.31
C THR A 251 -10.18 -10.92 -11.21
N GLY A 252 -10.23 -9.60 -11.41
CA GLY A 252 -11.33 -8.95 -12.13
C GLY A 252 -11.21 -8.91 -13.66
N GLY A 253 -10.01 -9.03 -14.23
CA GLY A 253 -9.76 -8.75 -15.65
C GLY A 253 -9.64 -9.98 -16.55
N ALA A 254 -8.84 -10.97 -16.13
CA ALA A 254 -8.45 -12.11 -16.97
C ALA A 254 -9.61 -13.03 -17.36
N TYR A 255 -10.60 -13.18 -16.47
CA TYR A 255 -11.80 -14.00 -16.72
C TYR A 255 -13.00 -13.19 -17.20
N SER A 256 -12.81 -11.92 -17.57
CA SER A 256 -13.90 -11.14 -18.16
C SER A 256 -14.20 -11.67 -19.56
N VAL A 257 -15.49 -11.80 -19.89
CA VAL A 257 -15.95 -12.30 -21.20
C VAL A 257 -15.34 -11.47 -22.34
N SER A 258 -15.21 -10.15 -22.15
CA SER A 258 -14.57 -9.26 -23.10
C SER A 258 -13.09 -9.55 -23.34
N GLU A 259 -12.35 -9.91 -22.28
CA GLU A 259 -10.92 -10.22 -22.40
C GLU A 259 -10.71 -11.58 -23.06
N LEU A 260 -11.57 -12.56 -22.78
CA LEU A 260 -11.51 -13.87 -23.42
C LEU A 260 -11.78 -13.78 -24.93
N ILE A 261 -12.79 -13.00 -25.33
CA ILE A 261 -13.07 -12.72 -26.75
C ILE A 261 -11.89 -11.98 -27.40
N TYR A 262 -11.30 -11.01 -26.70
CA TYR A 262 -10.13 -10.29 -27.21
C TYR A 262 -8.93 -11.23 -27.41
N HIS A 263 -8.65 -12.09 -26.44
CA HIS A 263 -7.60 -13.09 -26.51
C HIS A 263 -7.82 -14.07 -27.67
N GLU A 264 -9.06 -14.54 -27.87
CA GLU A 264 -9.44 -15.42 -28.98
C GLU A 264 -9.06 -14.82 -30.35
N TYR A 265 -9.52 -13.60 -30.63
CA TYR A 265 -9.19 -12.94 -31.89
C TYR A 265 -7.70 -12.61 -32.02
N MET A 266 -7.05 -12.14 -30.96
CA MET A 266 -5.61 -11.83 -31.02
C MET A 266 -4.76 -13.07 -31.27
N THR A 267 -5.15 -14.21 -30.71
CA THR A 267 -4.49 -15.50 -30.94
C THR A 267 -4.71 -15.97 -32.38
N TYR A 268 -5.92 -15.80 -32.91
CA TYR A 268 -6.22 -16.07 -34.32
C TYR A 268 -5.32 -15.26 -35.26
N TYR A 269 -5.19 -13.95 -35.05
CA TYR A 269 -4.35 -13.10 -35.91
C TYR A 269 -2.84 -13.22 -35.64
N SER A 270 -2.41 -13.66 -34.46
CA SER A 270 -0.99 -13.94 -34.21
C SER A 270 -0.53 -15.24 -34.87
N GLY A 271 -1.43 -16.21 -35.06
CA GLY A 271 -1.10 -17.54 -35.56
C GLY A 271 -0.15 -18.30 -34.61
N ASP A 272 0.27 -19.49 -35.05
CA ASP A 272 1.03 -20.43 -34.21
C ASP A 272 2.52 -20.08 -34.10
N ASN A 273 3.08 -19.41 -35.11
CA ASN A 273 4.50 -19.15 -35.25
C ASN A 273 4.83 -17.64 -35.27
N PHE A 274 6.10 -17.31 -35.03
CA PHE A 274 6.55 -15.92 -35.10
C PHE A 274 6.36 -15.31 -36.50
N GLU A 275 6.72 -16.03 -37.57
CA GLU A 275 6.54 -15.53 -38.94
C GLU A 275 5.06 -15.33 -39.28
N SER A 276 4.20 -16.24 -38.82
CA SER A 276 2.76 -16.11 -39.00
C SER A 276 2.16 -14.96 -38.20
N SER A 277 2.88 -14.36 -37.26
CA SER A 277 2.38 -13.23 -36.45
C SER A 277 2.58 -11.88 -37.09
N LEU A 278 3.48 -11.80 -38.08
CA LEU A 278 3.77 -10.54 -38.76
C LEU A 278 2.49 -9.96 -39.36
N TRP A 279 2.39 -8.64 -39.31
CA TRP A 279 1.33 -7.92 -39.98
C TRP A 279 1.51 -8.07 -41.49
N THR A 280 0.41 -8.37 -42.19
CA THR A 280 0.34 -8.51 -43.64
C THR A 280 -0.95 -7.84 -44.13
N GLU A 281 -0.94 -7.37 -45.39
CA GLU A 281 -2.13 -6.75 -46.00
C GLU A 281 -3.34 -7.70 -46.01
N LEU A 282 -3.10 -9.00 -46.27
CA LEU A 282 -4.15 -10.03 -46.22
C LEU A 282 -4.86 -10.08 -44.85
N LYS A 283 -4.12 -9.97 -43.75
CA LYS A 283 -4.74 -9.94 -42.41
C LYS A 283 -5.50 -8.65 -42.14
N ALA A 284 -5.03 -7.53 -42.68
CA ALA A 284 -5.76 -6.27 -42.57
C ALA A 284 -7.11 -6.37 -43.30
N GLU A 285 -7.13 -7.00 -44.48
CA GLU A 285 -8.37 -7.30 -45.19
C GLU A 285 -9.30 -8.24 -44.41
N ASP A 286 -8.76 -9.30 -43.78
CA ASP A 286 -9.52 -10.21 -42.93
C ASP A 286 -10.12 -9.51 -41.70
N VAL A 287 -9.37 -8.60 -41.06
CA VAL A 287 -9.87 -7.78 -39.95
C VAL A 287 -11.06 -6.93 -40.39
N LEU A 288 -10.96 -6.28 -41.57
CA LEU A 288 -12.05 -5.48 -42.14
C LEU A 288 -13.26 -6.34 -42.51
N ALA A 289 -13.06 -7.54 -43.06
CA ALA A 289 -14.14 -8.47 -43.38
C ALA A 289 -14.88 -8.93 -42.12
N THR A 290 -14.13 -9.31 -41.08
CA THR A 290 -14.67 -9.74 -39.79
C THR A 290 -15.44 -8.61 -39.09
N ALA A 291 -14.93 -7.38 -39.16
CA ALA A 291 -15.64 -6.20 -38.65
C ALA A 291 -17.01 -6.02 -39.31
N ARG A 292 -17.07 -6.13 -40.65
CA ARG A 292 -18.33 -6.02 -41.41
C ARG A 292 -19.31 -7.14 -41.06
N GLU A 293 -18.83 -8.38 -40.91
CA GLU A 293 -19.66 -9.51 -40.51
C GLU A 293 -20.27 -9.27 -39.12
N LEU A 294 -19.48 -8.79 -38.16
CA LEU A 294 -19.95 -8.48 -36.81
C LEU A 294 -20.95 -7.31 -36.81
N ASP A 295 -20.77 -6.30 -37.66
CA ASP A 295 -21.75 -5.21 -37.83
C ASP A 295 -23.08 -5.73 -38.38
N ILE A 296 -23.05 -6.62 -39.38
CA ILE A 296 -24.26 -7.26 -39.93
C ILE A 296 -24.97 -8.06 -38.83
N LYS A 297 -24.25 -8.91 -38.08
CA LYS A 297 -24.84 -9.72 -36.99
C LYS A 297 -25.41 -8.85 -35.86
N LYS A 298 -24.76 -7.73 -35.55
CA LYS A 298 -25.24 -6.77 -34.55
C LYS A 298 -26.53 -6.09 -34.98
N GLU A 299 -26.62 -5.65 -36.24
CA GLU A 299 -27.85 -5.03 -36.77
C GLU A 299 -28.98 -6.06 -36.92
N LEU A 300 -28.68 -7.30 -37.34
CA LEU A 300 -29.65 -8.41 -37.36
C LEU A 300 -30.24 -8.67 -35.97
N ARG A 301 -29.41 -8.70 -34.93
CA ARG A 301 -29.87 -8.86 -33.55
C ARG A 301 -30.79 -7.71 -33.12
N ARG A 302 -30.42 -6.47 -33.42
CA ARG A 302 -31.24 -5.29 -33.08
C ARG A 302 -32.58 -5.28 -33.80
N ALA A 303 -32.57 -5.66 -35.07
CA ALA A 303 -33.80 -5.81 -35.86
C ALA A 303 -34.70 -6.90 -35.25
N ALA A 304 -34.15 -8.08 -34.94
CA ALA A 304 -34.89 -9.18 -34.32
C ALA A 304 -35.47 -8.82 -32.95
N GLU A 305 -34.72 -8.09 -32.11
CA GLU A 305 -35.22 -7.58 -30.83
C GLU A 305 -36.38 -6.60 -31.03
N SER A 306 -36.28 -5.71 -32.01
CA SER A 306 -37.37 -4.79 -32.33
C SER A 306 -38.62 -5.50 -32.85
N ASP A 307 -38.46 -6.45 -33.78
CA ASP A 307 -39.58 -7.18 -34.38
C ASP A 307 -40.27 -8.13 -33.39
N PHE A 308 -39.53 -8.67 -32.41
CA PHE A 308 -40.09 -9.40 -31.28
C PHE A 308 -40.93 -8.48 -30.36
N ILE A 309 -40.44 -7.28 -30.02
CA ILE A 309 -41.20 -6.29 -29.23
C ILE A 309 -42.49 -5.87 -29.95
N PHE A 310 -42.46 -5.75 -31.27
CA PHE A 310 -43.64 -5.44 -32.09
C PHE A 310 -44.53 -6.66 -32.40
N GLY A 311 -44.22 -7.84 -31.85
CA GLY A 311 -45.03 -9.06 -32.00
C GLY A 311 -45.04 -9.66 -33.40
N LYS A 312 -44.08 -9.31 -34.25
CA LYS A 312 -43.95 -9.85 -35.62
C LYS A 312 -43.19 -11.17 -35.68
N LEU A 313 -42.40 -11.47 -34.65
CA LEU A 313 -41.61 -12.69 -34.56
C LEU A 313 -42.25 -13.65 -33.55
N THR A 314 -42.24 -14.94 -33.87
CA THR A 314 -42.57 -15.97 -32.88
C THR A 314 -41.41 -16.14 -31.88
N PRO A 315 -41.67 -16.64 -30.65
CA PRO A 315 -40.63 -16.90 -29.67
C PRO A 315 -39.55 -17.87 -30.17
N GLU A 316 -39.94 -18.87 -30.96
CA GLU A 316 -39.04 -19.89 -31.52
C GLU A 316 -38.08 -19.28 -32.56
N GLU A 317 -38.60 -18.46 -33.48
CA GLU A 317 -37.78 -17.73 -34.46
C GLU A 317 -36.82 -16.74 -33.79
N TYR A 318 -37.23 -16.15 -32.66
CA TYR A 318 -36.39 -15.21 -31.91
C TYR A 318 -35.24 -15.92 -31.21
N ASP A 319 -35.50 -17.08 -30.60
CA ASP A 319 -34.49 -17.91 -29.95
C ASP A 319 -33.46 -18.44 -30.96
N ASP A 320 -33.88 -18.80 -32.17
CA ASP A 320 -32.98 -19.21 -33.26
C ASP A 320 -32.03 -18.08 -33.70
N ILE A 321 -32.52 -16.84 -33.78
CA ILE A 321 -31.69 -15.67 -34.11
C ILE A 321 -30.73 -15.35 -32.95
N LEU A 322 -31.20 -15.46 -31.71
CA LEU A 322 -30.37 -15.28 -30.50
C LEU A 322 -29.27 -16.33 -30.41
N ALA A 323 -29.53 -17.57 -30.80
CA ALA A 323 -28.51 -18.61 -30.84
C ALA A 323 -27.35 -18.27 -31.81
N GLN A 324 -27.66 -17.57 -32.91
CA GLN A 324 -26.67 -17.19 -33.93
C GLN A 324 -25.96 -15.87 -33.64
N CYS A 325 -26.66 -14.88 -33.05
CA CYS A 325 -26.16 -13.50 -32.91
C CYS A 325 -26.17 -12.98 -31.47
N GLY A 326 -26.46 -13.82 -30.48
CA GLY A 326 -26.64 -13.42 -29.08
C GLY A 326 -25.41 -12.83 -28.40
N ASP A 327 -24.21 -13.03 -28.94
CA ASP A 327 -22.95 -12.43 -28.47
C ASP A 327 -22.42 -11.31 -29.40
N ALA A 328 -23.10 -11.04 -30.52
CA ALA A 328 -22.62 -10.15 -31.57
C ALA A 328 -22.30 -8.73 -31.08
N GLU A 329 -23.11 -8.17 -30.18
CA GLU A 329 -22.88 -6.83 -29.63
C GLU A 329 -21.62 -6.77 -28.76
N ILE A 330 -21.42 -7.78 -27.89
CA ILE A 330 -20.25 -7.87 -27.02
C ILE A 330 -19.00 -8.05 -27.89
N ARG A 331 -19.04 -9.00 -28.83
CA ARG A 331 -17.93 -9.26 -29.76
C ARG A 331 -17.58 -8.04 -30.59
N ARG A 332 -18.58 -7.35 -31.16
CA ARG A 332 -18.34 -6.14 -31.95
C ARG A 332 -17.69 -5.03 -31.13
N ASN A 333 -18.17 -4.81 -29.90
CA ASN A 333 -17.61 -3.80 -29.00
C ASN A 333 -16.14 -4.12 -28.67
N VAL A 334 -15.81 -5.38 -28.40
CA VAL A 334 -14.42 -5.82 -28.19
C VAL A 334 -13.59 -5.67 -29.45
N PHE A 335 -14.14 -6.03 -30.62
CA PHE A 335 -13.44 -5.97 -31.91
C PHE A 335 -13.01 -4.55 -32.30
N THR A 336 -13.71 -3.51 -31.82
CA THR A 336 -13.26 -2.12 -32.00
C THR A 336 -11.86 -1.84 -31.45
N ARG A 337 -11.43 -2.59 -30.43
CA ARG A 337 -10.06 -2.52 -29.90
C ARG A 337 -9.04 -3.10 -30.89
N ILE A 338 -9.42 -4.14 -31.62
CA ILE A 338 -8.58 -4.82 -32.60
C ILE A 338 -8.43 -3.96 -33.85
N GLU A 339 -9.52 -3.32 -34.33
CA GLU A 339 -9.45 -2.34 -35.42
C GLU A 339 -8.45 -1.21 -35.12
N LYS A 340 -8.49 -0.66 -33.90
CA LYS A 340 -7.50 0.34 -33.47
C LYS A 340 -6.07 -0.19 -33.44
N TYR A 341 -5.90 -1.46 -33.06
CA TYR A 341 -4.59 -2.10 -33.03
C TYR A 341 -4.05 -2.35 -34.44
N GLU A 342 -4.91 -2.79 -35.36
CA GLU A 342 -4.60 -2.94 -36.79
C GLU A 342 -4.20 -1.58 -37.40
N GLU A 343 -4.96 -0.51 -37.14
CA GLU A 343 -4.67 0.83 -37.65
C GLU A 343 -3.29 1.34 -37.18
N TYR A 344 -2.87 0.90 -35.99
CA TYR A 344 -1.54 1.18 -35.46
C TYR A 344 -0.44 0.34 -36.14
N LEU A 345 -0.71 -0.96 -36.37
CA LEU A 345 0.24 -1.87 -37.01
C LEU A 345 0.47 -1.51 -38.48
N SER A 346 -0.57 -1.10 -39.22
CA SER A 346 -0.44 -0.71 -40.64
C SER A 346 0.49 0.48 -40.86
N LYS A 347 0.62 1.36 -39.85
CA LYS A 347 1.55 2.50 -39.84
C LYS A 347 2.97 2.10 -39.40
N THR A 348 3.18 0.88 -38.94
CA THR A 348 4.41 0.42 -38.28
C THR A 348 5.13 -0.66 -39.07
N LYS A 349 6.36 -0.37 -39.50
CA LYS A 349 7.21 -1.36 -40.19
C LYS A 349 7.61 -2.51 -39.26
N ASN A 350 7.57 -3.75 -39.76
CA ASN A 350 7.97 -4.99 -39.07
C ASN A 350 7.25 -5.20 -37.72
N ALA A 351 5.95 -4.95 -37.67
CA ALA A 351 5.13 -5.17 -36.49
C ALA A 351 4.38 -6.50 -36.58
N SER A 352 4.11 -7.12 -35.42
CA SER A 352 3.34 -8.36 -35.31
C SER A 352 2.03 -8.14 -34.56
N PHE A 353 1.03 -8.95 -34.86
CA PHE A 353 -0.11 -9.15 -33.97
C PHE A 353 0.36 -9.88 -32.71
N VAL A 354 0.25 -9.21 -31.56
CA VAL A 354 0.69 -9.72 -30.25
C VAL A 354 -0.42 -9.43 -29.26
N TYR A 355 -0.84 -10.45 -28.51
CA TYR A 355 -1.73 -10.28 -27.37
C TYR A 355 -1.09 -9.32 -26.35
N ASP A 356 -1.61 -8.10 -26.28
CA ASP A 356 -0.95 -6.97 -25.62
C ASP A 356 -1.28 -6.86 -24.12
N THR A 357 -2.40 -7.40 -23.64
CA THR A 357 -2.87 -7.16 -22.26
C THR A 357 -1.95 -7.75 -21.21
N GLY A 358 -1.43 -8.97 -21.42
CA GLY A 358 -0.42 -9.56 -20.55
C GLY A 358 0.83 -8.68 -20.46
N TRP A 359 1.34 -8.23 -21.61
CA TRP A 359 2.50 -7.33 -21.68
C TRP A 359 2.23 -5.97 -21.04
N ASN A 360 1.07 -5.37 -21.31
CA ASN A 360 0.64 -4.10 -20.72
C ASN A 360 0.56 -4.22 -19.19
N LYS A 361 0.14 -5.38 -18.66
CA LYS A 361 0.16 -5.65 -17.21
C LYS A 361 1.56 -5.80 -16.65
N VAL A 362 2.52 -6.34 -17.39
CA VAL A 362 3.94 -6.44 -16.96
C VAL A 362 4.62 -5.07 -16.90
N PHE A 363 4.46 -4.26 -17.96
CA PHE A 363 5.11 -2.95 -18.06
C PHE A 363 4.39 -1.85 -17.29
N GLY A 364 3.07 -1.99 -17.08
CA GLY A 364 2.25 -1.06 -16.30
C GLY A 364 2.23 -1.33 -14.79
N ARG A 365 3.15 -2.13 -14.25
CA ARG A 365 3.19 -2.42 -12.81
C ARG A 365 3.64 -1.21 -12.01
N ASP A 366 2.89 -0.92 -10.97
CA ASP A 366 3.29 0.04 -9.94
C ASP A 366 4.46 -0.50 -9.09
N ILE A 367 5.04 0.39 -8.29
CA ILE A 367 6.03 -0.01 -7.27
C ILE A 367 5.40 -0.91 -6.20
N ASP A 368 6.13 -1.93 -5.77
CA ASP A 368 5.72 -2.82 -4.69
C ASP A 368 5.89 -2.11 -3.32
N ILE A 369 4.97 -1.21 -2.99
CA ILE A 369 5.01 -0.37 -1.77
C ILE A 369 5.37 -1.17 -0.50
N PRO A 370 4.78 -2.37 -0.23
CA PRO A 370 5.13 -3.15 0.97
C PRO A 370 6.62 -3.54 1.02
N VAL A 371 7.22 -3.83 -0.13
CA VAL A 371 8.60 -4.28 -0.27
C VAL A 371 9.57 -3.11 -0.09
N TYR A 372 9.25 -1.95 -0.67
CA TYR A 372 10.00 -0.72 -0.40
C TYR A 372 9.96 -0.32 1.07
N ILE A 373 8.80 -0.44 1.73
CA ILE A 373 8.69 -0.20 3.18
C ILE A 373 9.53 -1.21 3.98
N ALA A 374 9.55 -2.48 3.59
CA ALA A 374 10.38 -3.49 4.23
C ALA A 374 11.88 -3.15 4.11
N VAL A 375 12.33 -2.74 2.92
CA VAL A 375 13.72 -2.29 2.68
C VAL A 375 14.05 -1.03 3.47
N LEU A 376 13.14 -0.07 3.58
CA LEU A 376 13.30 1.11 4.42
C LEU A 376 13.51 0.74 5.89
N LEU A 377 12.67 -0.15 6.42
CA LEU A 377 12.77 -0.61 7.81
C LEU A 377 14.03 -1.44 8.04
N LEU A 378 14.46 -2.23 7.06
CA LEU A 378 15.75 -2.92 7.05
C LEU A 378 16.91 -1.94 7.15
N ALA A 379 16.98 -0.95 6.26
CA ALA A 379 18.02 0.08 6.26
C ALA A 379 18.06 0.84 7.60
N ALA A 380 16.89 1.25 8.10
CA ALA A 380 16.77 1.90 9.40
C ALA A 380 17.25 0.99 10.55
N SER A 381 17.01 -0.33 10.48
CA SER A 381 17.48 -1.27 11.49
C SER A 381 19.01 -1.45 11.47
N VAL A 382 19.61 -1.59 10.28
CA VAL A 382 21.06 -1.85 10.14
C VAL A 382 21.89 -0.70 10.70
N PHE A 383 21.52 0.54 10.36
CA PHE A 383 22.29 1.72 10.73
C PHE A 383 21.89 2.29 12.08
N ALA A 384 20.59 2.32 12.43
CA ALA A 384 20.13 3.04 13.63
C ALA A 384 20.04 2.18 14.90
N ILE A 385 20.50 0.92 14.90
CA ILE A 385 20.69 0.13 16.14
C ILE A 385 21.79 0.70 17.02
N GLU A 386 22.89 1.17 16.45
CA GLU A 386 24.05 1.61 17.23
C GLU A 386 23.86 3.02 17.81
N HIS A 387 23.08 3.87 17.14
CA HIS A 387 22.74 5.22 17.62
C HIS A 387 21.64 5.24 18.68
N ASP A 388 21.14 4.09 19.13
CA ASP A 388 20.08 3.99 20.14
C ASP A 388 20.65 4.32 21.54
N ARG A 389 20.15 5.40 22.16
CA ARG A 389 20.66 5.98 23.42
C ARG A 389 19.83 5.58 24.63
N LYS A 390 19.43 4.30 24.70
CA LYS A 390 18.48 3.80 25.74
C LYS A 390 19.02 3.90 27.16
N THR A 391 20.32 3.67 27.34
CA THR A 391 20.97 3.45 28.65
C THR A 391 22.14 4.39 28.91
N SER A 392 22.63 5.12 27.90
CA SER A 392 23.83 5.96 27.97
C SER A 392 23.62 7.30 27.26
N SER A 393 24.40 8.32 27.64
CA SER A 393 24.39 9.65 26.99
C SER A 393 24.77 9.60 25.51
N TYR A 394 25.54 8.58 25.12
CA TYR A 394 26.02 8.31 23.76
C TYR A 394 25.61 6.91 23.30
N GLY A 395 25.51 6.70 21.99
CA GLY A 395 25.19 5.39 21.41
C GLY A 395 26.36 4.41 21.50
N MET A 396 26.11 3.15 21.14
CA MET A 396 27.15 2.13 20.99
C MET A 396 28.11 2.46 19.84
N ASP A 397 27.70 3.35 18.93
CA ASP A 397 28.50 3.83 17.81
C ASP A 397 29.84 4.45 18.25
N VAL A 398 29.86 5.17 19.39
CA VAL A 398 31.09 5.78 19.92
C VAL A 398 32.10 4.72 20.35
N ILE A 399 31.65 3.65 21.01
CA ILE A 399 32.50 2.53 21.44
C ILE A 399 32.94 1.73 20.21
N LEU A 400 32.04 1.52 19.25
CA LEU A 400 32.36 0.78 18.03
C LEU A 400 33.49 1.48 17.26
N LYS A 401 33.42 2.82 17.12
CA LYS A 401 34.43 3.64 16.43
C LYS A 401 35.84 3.64 17.06
N THR A 402 36.00 3.18 18.31
CA THR A 402 37.32 3.02 18.95
C THR A 402 37.94 1.63 18.74
N THR A 403 37.19 0.68 18.19
CA THR A 403 37.70 -0.66 17.88
C THR A 403 38.45 -0.72 16.54
N LYS A 404 39.37 -1.69 16.39
CA LYS A 404 40.23 -1.85 15.21
C LYS A 404 39.48 -1.88 13.87
N PHE A 405 38.25 -2.40 13.85
CA PHE A 405 37.44 -2.53 12.62
C PHE A 405 36.12 -1.75 12.64
N GLY A 406 35.79 -1.05 13.72
CA GLY A 406 34.49 -0.40 13.90
C GLY A 406 34.29 0.93 13.18
N ARG A 407 35.10 1.25 12.16
CA ARG A 407 34.87 2.39 11.26
C ARG A 407 34.53 1.89 9.86
N GLY A 408 35.41 2.12 8.88
CA GLY A 408 35.16 1.79 7.47
C GLY A 408 34.83 0.32 7.21
N LYS A 409 35.51 -0.63 7.87
CA LYS A 409 35.22 -2.07 7.65
C LYS A 409 33.82 -2.47 8.11
N THR A 410 33.36 -2.01 9.28
CA THR A 410 31.98 -2.23 9.72
C THR A 410 30.98 -1.51 8.81
N TYR A 411 31.27 -0.30 8.36
CA TYR A 411 30.40 0.43 7.41
C TYR A 411 30.22 -0.32 6.08
N ILE A 412 31.32 -0.76 5.45
CA ILE A 412 31.27 -1.56 4.21
C ILE A 412 30.53 -2.88 4.44
N SER A 413 30.74 -3.50 5.60
CA SER A 413 30.03 -4.72 5.97
C SER A 413 28.52 -4.49 6.11
N LYS A 414 28.08 -3.38 6.71
CA LYS A 414 26.66 -3.02 6.82
C LYS A 414 26.04 -2.75 5.45
N LEU A 415 26.73 -1.98 4.62
CA LEU A 415 26.27 -1.64 3.28
C LEU A 415 26.17 -2.90 2.42
N SER A 416 27.18 -3.79 2.44
CA SER A 416 27.14 -5.04 1.69
C SER A 416 26.02 -5.98 2.15
N VAL A 417 25.79 -6.11 3.46
CA VAL A 417 24.65 -6.88 4.00
C VAL A 417 23.32 -6.30 3.54
N LEU A 418 23.15 -4.98 3.61
CA LEU A 418 21.94 -4.31 3.15
C LEU A 418 21.71 -4.52 1.65
N THR A 419 22.74 -4.35 0.82
CA THR A 419 22.67 -4.55 -0.63
C THR A 419 22.31 -5.99 -0.99
N VAL A 420 22.94 -6.99 -0.36
CA VAL A 420 22.63 -8.41 -0.60
C VAL A 420 21.21 -8.74 -0.18
N CYS A 421 20.78 -8.30 1.00
CA CYS A 421 19.39 -8.52 1.45
C CYS A 421 18.39 -7.84 0.52
N CYS A 422 18.67 -6.61 0.09
CA CYS A 422 17.82 -5.86 -0.82
C CYS A 422 17.72 -6.53 -2.20
N LEU A 423 18.83 -7.04 -2.73
CA LEU A 423 18.85 -7.76 -4.01
C LEU A 423 18.02 -9.05 -3.94
N VAL A 424 18.18 -9.85 -2.88
CA VAL A 424 17.38 -11.06 -2.69
C VAL A 424 15.90 -10.72 -2.58
N VAL A 425 15.56 -9.69 -1.80
CA VAL A 425 14.18 -9.25 -1.61
C VAL A 425 13.56 -8.71 -2.91
N SER A 426 14.28 -7.92 -3.70
CA SER A 426 13.78 -7.42 -5.00
C SER A 426 13.53 -8.56 -5.97
N VAL A 427 14.50 -9.47 -6.15
CA VAL A 427 14.38 -10.58 -7.09
C VAL A 427 13.19 -11.48 -6.73
N ILE A 428 13.02 -11.81 -5.45
CA ILE A 428 11.86 -12.60 -5.01
C ILE A 428 10.55 -11.85 -5.27
N SER A 429 10.49 -10.55 -5.00
CA SER A 429 9.29 -9.75 -5.26
C SER A 429 8.92 -9.74 -6.74
N GLU A 430 9.89 -9.53 -7.62
CA GLU A 430 9.64 -9.50 -9.07
C GLU A 430 9.21 -10.86 -9.60
N ILE A 431 9.82 -11.95 -9.10
CA ILE A 431 9.38 -13.31 -9.43
C ILE A 431 7.93 -13.54 -9.02
N ILE A 432 7.53 -13.13 -7.80
CA ILE A 432 6.13 -13.28 -7.34
C ILE A 432 5.18 -12.51 -8.28
N SER A 433 5.51 -11.28 -8.63
CA SER A 433 4.69 -10.42 -9.50
C SER A 433 4.60 -10.97 -10.94
N ILE A 434 5.69 -11.50 -11.50
CA ILE A 434 5.68 -12.11 -12.84
C ILE A 434 4.89 -13.42 -12.84
N LEU A 435 5.12 -14.30 -11.87
CA LEU A 435 4.40 -15.59 -11.77
C LEU A 435 2.89 -15.38 -11.63
N PHE A 436 2.48 -14.34 -10.91
CA PHE A 436 1.08 -13.99 -10.79
C PHE A 436 0.48 -13.56 -12.13
N ILE A 437 1.18 -12.75 -12.93
CA ILE A 437 0.72 -12.36 -14.27
C ILE A 437 0.67 -13.58 -15.19
N MET A 438 1.72 -14.40 -15.23
CA MET A 438 1.79 -15.60 -16.06
C MET A 438 0.70 -16.63 -15.75
N ARG A 439 0.17 -16.63 -14.52
CA ARG A 439 -0.94 -17.51 -14.14
C ARG A 439 -2.29 -17.07 -14.74
N HIS A 440 -2.45 -15.77 -15.02
CA HIS A 440 -3.71 -15.18 -15.45
C HIS A 440 -3.71 -14.70 -16.90
N TYR A 441 -2.54 -14.41 -17.46
CA TYR A 441 -2.35 -13.88 -18.79
C TYR A 441 -1.20 -14.60 -19.47
N GLU A 442 -1.36 -14.89 -20.75
CA GLU A 442 -0.28 -15.40 -21.57
C GLU A 442 0.71 -14.28 -21.92
N LEU A 443 2.00 -14.62 -22.01
CA LEU A 443 3.07 -13.70 -22.43
C LEU A 443 3.68 -14.21 -23.75
N PRO A 444 2.95 -14.14 -24.86
CA PRO A 444 3.39 -14.72 -26.12
C PRO A 444 4.41 -13.82 -26.84
N LEU A 445 5.12 -14.40 -27.80
CA LEU A 445 5.99 -13.71 -28.77
C LEU A 445 7.11 -12.84 -28.18
N LEU A 446 7.92 -13.42 -27.30
CA LEU A 446 9.11 -12.77 -26.72
C LEU A 446 10.08 -12.15 -27.74
N ASN A 447 10.21 -12.78 -28.92
CA ASN A 447 11.14 -12.36 -29.97
C ASN A 447 10.56 -11.28 -30.89
N ALA A 448 9.28 -10.94 -30.78
CA ALA A 448 8.70 -9.89 -31.61
C ALA A 448 9.30 -8.53 -31.32
N ALA A 449 9.25 -7.65 -32.33
CA ALA A 449 9.67 -6.26 -32.17
C ALA A 449 8.81 -5.59 -31.10
N ALA A 450 9.44 -4.92 -30.13
CA ALA A 450 8.74 -4.28 -29.03
C ALA A 450 7.75 -3.19 -29.50
N LYS A 451 8.04 -2.59 -30.66
CA LYS A 451 7.16 -1.63 -31.32
C LYS A 451 5.81 -2.23 -31.73
N SER A 452 5.67 -3.55 -31.78
CA SER A 452 4.37 -4.21 -31.94
C SER A 452 3.41 -3.83 -30.81
N LEU A 453 3.91 -3.63 -29.60
CA LEU A 453 3.10 -3.15 -28.47
C LEU A 453 2.89 -1.64 -28.58
N MET A 454 1.63 -1.20 -28.53
CA MET A 454 1.26 0.21 -28.67
C MET A 454 1.87 1.11 -27.58
N ILE A 455 2.13 0.58 -26.38
CA ILE A 455 2.84 1.28 -25.27
C ILE A 455 4.24 1.75 -25.72
N PHE A 456 4.84 1.04 -26.67
CA PHE A 456 6.20 1.27 -27.15
C PHE A 456 6.24 1.89 -28.56
N SER A 457 5.18 2.58 -28.97
CA SER A 457 5.07 3.25 -30.27
C SER A 457 6.22 4.19 -30.62
N ARG A 458 6.86 4.79 -29.61
CA ARG A 458 7.98 5.74 -29.76
C ARG A 458 9.36 5.09 -29.78
N LEU A 459 9.48 3.78 -29.54
CA LEU A 459 10.77 3.10 -29.51
C LEU A 459 11.28 2.77 -30.92
N PRO A 460 12.62 2.76 -31.11
CA PRO A 460 13.21 2.32 -32.37
C PRO A 460 12.99 0.81 -32.58
N PRO A 461 12.95 0.34 -33.83
CA PRO A 461 12.55 -1.04 -34.19
C PRO A 461 13.57 -2.12 -33.80
N GLN A 462 14.71 -1.75 -33.22
CA GLN A 462 15.82 -2.66 -32.92
C GLN A 462 15.60 -3.48 -31.63
N PHE A 463 14.67 -3.07 -30.77
CA PHE A 463 14.43 -3.73 -29.50
C PHE A 463 13.34 -4.81 -29.62
N SER A 464 13.63 -6.01 -29.13
CA SER A 464 12.64 -7.07 -28.96
C SER A 464 11.87 -6.91 -27.65
N ILE A 465 10.67 -7.51 -27.56
CA ILE A 465 9.87 -7.52 -26.33
C ILE A 465 10.68 -8.12 -25.17
N PHE A 466 11.40 -9.21 -25.40
CA PHE A 466 12.30 -9.81 -24.39
C PHE A 466 13.38 -8.85 -23.92
N GLY A 467 14.02 -8.11 -24.84
CA GLY A 467 15.04 -7.12 -24.48
C GLY A 467 14.50 -6.00 -23.58
N ILE A 468 13.29 -5.50 -23.88
CA ILE A 468 12.64 -4.49 -23.05
C ILE A 468 12.18 -5.08 -21.70
N PHE A 469 11.69 -6.32 -21.71
CA PHE A 469 11.33 -7.03 -20.48
C PHE A 469 12.53 -7.13 -19.52
N VAL A 470 13.67 -7.61 -19.99
CA VAL A 470 14.88 -7.74 -19.15
C VAL A 470 15.35 -6.37 -18.64
N THR A 471 15.38 -5.35 -19.50
CA THR A 471 15.81 -4.01 -19.07
C THR A 471 14.85 -3.38 -18.06
N ASN A 472 13.54 -3.60 -18.20
CA ASN A 472 12.53 -3.16 -17.24
C ASN A 472 12.72 -3.82 -15.86
N GLU A 473 12.87 -5.15 -15.81
CA GLU A 473 13.05 -5.86 -14.55
C GLU A 473 14.37 -5.49 -13.86
N LEU A 474 15.45 -5.32 -14.64
CA LEU A 474 16.72 -4.82 -14.12
C LEU A 474 16.57 -3.39 -13.56
N ALA A 475 15.85 -2.50 -14.26
CA ALA A 475 15.60 -1.14 -13.78
C ALA A 475 14.81 -1.14 -12.46
N ARG A 476 13.82 -2.03 -12.31
CA ARG A 476 13.04 -2.17 -11.06
C ARG A 476 13.91 -2.65 -9.91
N VAL A 477 14.75 -3.68 -10.12
CA VAL A 477 15.72 -4.15 -9.13
C VAL A 477 16.71 -3.04 -8.74
N LEU A 478 17.26 -2.32 -9.73
CA LEU A 478 18.19 -1.20 -9.50
C LEU A 478 17.53 -0.07 -8.72
N SER A 479 16.27 0.24 -8.99
CA SER A 479 15.55 1.31 -8.30
C SER A 479 15.40 1.03 -6.80
N LEU A 480 15.12 -0.22 -6.41
CA LEU A 480 15.04 -0.60 -5.00
C LEU A 480 16.43 -0.56 -4.32
N LEU A 481 17.49 -0.96 -5.04
CA LEU A 481 18.87 -0.86 -4.56
C LEU A 481 19.29 0.59 -4.34
N LEU A 482 18.99 1.48 -5.29
CA LEU A 482 19.24 2.92 -5.15
C LEU A 482 18.48 3.49 -3.95
N PHE A 483 17.21 3.10 -3.78
CA PHE A 483 16.43 3.49 -2.61
C PHE A 483 17.08 3.01 -1.30
N ALA A 484 17.58 1.77 -1.24
CA ALA A 484 18.29 1.24 -0.07
C ALA A 484 19.58 2.02 0.24
N ILE A 485 20.36 2.38 -0.79
CA ILE A 485 21.61 3.14 -0.63
C ILE A 485 21.32 4.57 -0.16
N ILE A 486 20.34 5.25 -0.76
CA ILE A 486 19.94 6.60 -0.37
C ILE A 486 19.45 6.61 1.08
N THR A 487 18.60 5.64 1.46
CA THR A 487 18.10 5.54 2.84
C THR A 487 19.20 5.20 3.85
N ALA A 488 20.19 4.40 3.46
CA ALA A 488 21.39 4.18 4.27
C ALA A 488 22.23 5.46 4.46
N GLY A 489 22.41 6.26 3.39
CA GLY A 489 23.10 7.55 3.48
C GLY A 489 22.39 8.51 4.43
N ILE A 490 21.06 8.59 4.35
CA ILE A 490 20.27 9.42 5.26
C ILE A 490 20.33 8.89 6.70
N ALA A 491 20.43 7.57 6.87
CA ALA A 491 20.59 6.95 8.18
C ALA A 491 21.88 7.35 8.90
N GLU A 492 22.97 7.48 8.16
CA GLU A 492 24.24 7.95 8.71
C GLU A 492 24.16 9.43 9.11
N ILE A 493 23.45 10.26 8.34
CA ILE A 493 23.32 11.71 8.62
C ILE A 493 22.39 12.00 9.81
N THR A 494 21.24 11.33 9.86
CA THR A 494 20.18 11.67 10.83
C THR A 494 20.38 11.08 12.22
N GLU A 495 21.19 10.02 12.35
CA GLU A 495 21.50 9.28 13.59
C GLU A 495 20.27 8.90 14.45
N ASN A 496 19.07 8.94 13.87
CA ASN A 496 17.80 8.81 14.57
C ASN A 496 16.79 8.04 13.72
N ARG A 497 16.38 6.86 14.23
CA ARG A 497 15.36 5.99 13.62
C ARG A 497 14.14 6.69 13.02
N PRO A 498 13.43 7.58 13.75
CA PRO A 498 12.24 8.23 13.20
C PRO A 498 12.57 9.15 12.01
N GLY A 499 13.71 9.85 12.05
CA GLY A 499 14.14 10.72 10.97
C GLY A 499 14.33 9.94 9.66
N ILE A 500 14.98 8.78 9.74
CA ILE A 500 15.24 7.88 8.61
C ILE A 500 13.94 7.38 7.98
N ILE A 501 13.01 6.94 8.82
CA ILE A 501 11.73 6.41 8.37
C ILE A 501 10.94 7.54 7.68
N ILE A 502 10.85 8.72 8.28
CA ILE A 502 10.15 9.88 7.71
C ILE A 502 10.75 10.28 6.36
N SER A 503 12.08 10.43 6.29
CA SER A 503 12.76 10.80 5.05
C SER A 503 12.59 9.75 3.95
N GLY A 504 12.68 8.47 4.30
CA GLY A 504 12.50 7.39 3.35
C GLY A 504 11.08 7.30 2.80
N LEU A 505 10.08 7.51 3.66
CA LEU A 505 8.67 7.58 3.23
C LEU A 505 8.42 8.76 2.31
N PHE A 506 9.02 9.92 2.60
CA PHE A 506 8.93 11.09 1.73
C PHE A 506 9.51 10.79 0.34
N ILE A 507 10.68 10.12 0.28
CA ILE A 507 11.30 9.70 -1.00
C ILE A 507 10.41 8.72 -1.77
N LEU A 508 9.70 7.81 -1.10
CA LEU A 508 8.77 6.89 -1.78
C LEU A 508 7.56 7.59 -2.38
N ILE A 509 7.08 8.64 -1.73
CA ILE A 509 5.88 9.38 -2.15
C ILE A 509 6.22 10.41 -3.24
N LEU A 510 7.47 10.91 -3.26
CA LEU A 510 7.91 11.98 -4.15
C LEU A 510 7.66 11.72 -5.66
N PRO A 511 8.01 10.55 -6.24
CA PRO A 511 7.75 10.28 -7.65
C PRO A 511 6.26 10.30 -7.98
N LYS A 512 5.44 9.76 -7.06
CA LYS A 512 3.98 9.77 -7.22
C LYS A 512 3.44 11.19 -7.20
N LEU A 513 3.94 12.06 -6.32
CA LEU A 513 3.56 13.48 -6.31
C LEU A 513 3.90 14.21 -7.62
N ILE A 514 4.98 13.81 -8.31
CA ILE A 514 5.43 14.43 -9.57
C ILE A 514 4.62 13.89 -10.76
N SER A 515 4.14 12.65 -10.71
CA SER A 515 3.49 11.96 -11.83
C SER A 515 1.94 12.03 -11.81
N ILE A 516 1.33 12.66 -10.82
CA ILE A 516 -0.13 12.64 -10.66
C ILE A 516 -0.82 13.76 -11.45
N ASP A 517 -1.75 13.36 -12.34
CA ASP A 517 -2.93 14.16 -12.70
C ASP A 517 -3.82 14.34 -11.47
N VAL A 518 -4.10 15.60 -11.14
CA VAL A 518 -4.72 16.15 -9.92
C VAL A 518 -5.83 15.28 -9.28
N THR A 519 -6.58 14.49 -10.05
CA THR A 519 -7.68 13.62 -9.63
C THR A 519 -7.31 12.33 -8.88
N THR A 520 -6.12 11.74 -9.11
CA THR A 520 -5.70 10.47 -8.46
C THR A 520 -5.03 10.67 -7.09
N ILE A 521 -4.82 11.92 -6.66
CA ILE A 521 -4.27 12.24 -5.34
C ILE A 521 -5.23 11.71 -4.23
N THR A 522 -6.53 11.65 -4.51
CA THR A 522 -7.59 11.32 -3.55
C THR A 522 -7.56 9.88 -3.00
N SER A 523 -7.15 8.89 -3.79
CA SER A 523 -7.08 7.48 -3.37
C SER A 523 -5.75 7.10 -2.70
N GLY A 524 -4.67 7.84 -3.00
CA GLY A 524 -3.36 7.71 -2.35
C GLY A 524 -3.32 8.29 -0.93
N TYR A 525 -4.27 9.15 -0.56
CA TYR A 525 -4.31 9.76 0.77
C TYR A 525 -4.52 8.77 1.91
N PHE A 526 -5.13 7.59 1.71
CA PHE A 526 -5.23 6.61 2.80
C PHE A 526 -3.86 6.09 3.22
N ILE A 527 -2.96 5.86 2.26
CA ILE A 527 -1.60 5.36 2.53
C ILE A 527 -0.75 6.49 3.14
N ILE A 528 -0.83 7.70 2.60
CA ILE A 528 -0.14 8.88 3.15
C ILE A 528 -0.67 9.21 4.56
N TYR A 529 -1.97 9.07 4.81
CA TYR A 529 -2.59 9.26 6.11
C TYR A 529 -2.13 8.21 7.10
N MET A 530 -2.14 6.91 6.75
CA MET A 530 -1.63 5.82 7.61
C MET A 530 -0.13 5.98 7.90
N ILE A 531 0.64 6.47 6.93
CA ILE A 531 2.06 6.78 7.06
C ILE A 531 2.25 8.00 7.97
N MET A 532 1.52 9.10 7.79
CA MET A 532 1.56 10.29 8.64
C MET A 532 1.14 9.98 10.09
N LEU A 533 0.25 9.00 10.26
CA LEU A 533 -0.15 8.47 11.56
C LEU A 533 0.96 7.64 12.22
N LEU A 534 1.71 6.87 11.43
CA LEU A 534 2.93 6.19 11.86
C LEU A 534 4.06 7.20 12.16
N ILE A 535 4.13 8.30 11.42
CA ILE A 535 5.01 9.45 11.64
C ILE A 535 4.66 10.16 12.94
N ALA A 536 3.37 10.41 13.21
CA ALA A 536 2.91 10.97 14.48
C ALA A 536 3.29 10.08 15.67
N ALA A 537 3.10 8.76 15.51
CA ALA A 537 3.44 7.77 16.52
C ALA A 537 4.96 7.63 16.75
N SER A 538 5.77 7.83 15.71
CA SER A 538 7.23 7.81 15.80
C SER A 538 7.83 9.17 16.22
N ALA A 539 7.18 10.30 15.92
CA ALA A 539 7.53 11.63 16.40
C ALA A 539 7.26 11.81 17.91
N ALA A 540 6.21 11.15 18.44
CA ALA A 540 6.01 11.00 19.89
C ALA A 540 7.21 10.34 20.60
N LEU A 541 7.98 9.55 19.84
CA LEU A 541 9.24 8.92 20.26
C LEU A 541 10.44 9.87 20.10
N ALA A 542 10.43 10.77 19.12
CA ALA A 542 11.50 11.73 18.84
C ALA A 542 11.53 12.93 19.82
N VAL A 543 10.37 13.38 20.33
CA VAL A 543 10.27 14.45 21.35
C VAL A 543 10.98 14.06 22.67
N SER A 544 11.41 12.80 22.83
CA SER A 544 12.27 12.39 23.95
C SER A 544 13.75 12.80 23.84
N LYS A 545 14.17 13.51 22.78
CA LYS A 545 15.59 13.89 22.55
C LYS A 545 15.86 15.39 22.44
N ILE A 546 14.86 16.28 22.57
CA ILE A 546 15.13 17.73 22.56
C ILE A 546 15.83 18.12 23.87
N LYS A 547 17.13 18.36 23.79
CA LYS A 547 17.91 19.05 24.82
C LYS A 547 17.28 20.42 25.06
N TRP A 548 16.81 20.66 26.28
CA TRP A 548 16.73 22.02 26.80
C TRP A 548 18.15 22.51 27.01
N ASN A 549 18.62 23.37 26.11
CA ASN A 549 19.84 24.13 26.31
C ASN A 549 19.49 25.35 27.17
N ASN A 550 19.31 25.17 28.48
CA ASN A 550 19.30 26.29 29.40
C ASN A 550 20.75 26.62 29.73
N GLY A 551 21.32 27.52 28.91
CA GLY A 551 22.43 28.35 29.33
C GLY A 551 21.94 29.29 30.42
N SER A 552 22.17 28.94 31.68
CA SER A 552 22.31 29.91 32.76
C SER A 552 23.36 29.36 33.71
N GLY A 553 24.59 29.86 33.53
CA GLY A 553 25.67 29.64 34.48
C GLY A 553 25.26 30.13 35.86
N GLY A 554 25.26 29.22 36.82
CA GLY A 554 25.31 29.51 38.24
C GLY A 554 26.56 28.83 38.77
N ARG A 555 27.54 29.64 39.19
CA ARG A 555 28.79 29.22 39.82
C ARG A 555 28.49 28.46 41.11
N ILE A 556 29.25 27.38 41.36
CA ILE A 556 29.55 26.89 42.71
C ILE A 556 30.66 27.77 43.27
#